data_AF-A0A0F9MX67-F1
#
_entry.id   AF-A0A0F9MX67-F1
#
_cell.length_a   1.000
_cell.length_b   1.000
_cell.length_c   1.000
_cell.angle_alpha   90.00
_cell.angle_beta   90.00
_cell.angle_gamma   90.00
#
_symmetry.space_group_name_H-M   'P 1'
#
loop_
_entity.id
_entity.type
_entity.pdbx_description
1 polymer ?
#
loop_
_entity_poly.entity_id
_entity_poly.type
_entity_poly.pdbx_seq_one_letter_code
_entity_poly.pdbx_strand_id
1 'polypeptide(L)' 'FKRDAKKNYLSLLTPAWGEVLNCLTNDIPLPAKYKDHALTGNHKGFRDCHIKPDLVLIYRVQSDTVDFVRLGSHSEVFD' A
#
# COMPACT_ATOMS: atom_id res chain seq x y z
N PHE A 1 -4.41 -0.76 9.38
CA PHE A 1 -5.02 -1.51 8.26
C PHE A 1 -6.49 -1.92 8.46
N LYS A 2 -6.89 -2.84 9.36
CA LYS A 2 -8.29 -3.34 9.42
C LYS A 2 -9.36 -2.23 9.49
N ARG A 3 -9.15 -1.22 10.34
CA ARG A 3 -10.00 -0.03 10.43
C ARG A 3 -10.04 0.75 9.11
N ASP A 4 -8.88 0.95 8.52
CA ASP A 4 -8.72 1.76 7.31
C ASP A 4 -9.30 1.05 6.08
N ALA A 5 -9.18 -0.28 6.01
CA ALA A 5 -9.80 -1.12 5.00
C ALA A 5 -11.33 -1.09 5.10
N LYS A 6 -11.88 -1.11 6.33
CA LYS A 6 -13.33 -0.94 6.55
C LYS A 6 -13.81 0.42 6.05
N LYS A 7 -13.03 1.49 6.30
CA LYS A 7 -13.35 2.85 5.83
C LYS A 7 -13.27 2.96 4.30
N ASN A 8 -12.27 2.33 3.69
CA ASN A 8 -11.97 2.41 2.25
C ASN A 8 -12.45 1.19 1.46
N TYR A 9 -13.46 0.47 1.93
CA TYR A 9 -13.81 -0.86 1.39
C TYR A 9 -14.13 -0.84 -0.11
N LEU A 10 -14.84 0.18 -0.61
CA LEU A 10 -15.13 0.33 -2.04
C LEU A 10 -13.86 0.48 -2.89
N SER A 11 -12.85 1.16 -2.37
CA SER A 11 -11.57 1.33 -3.06
C SER A 11 -10.79 0.02 -3.19
N LEU A 12 -11.01 -0.92 -2.26
CA LEU A 12 -10.43 -2.26 -2.30
C LEU A 12 -11.19 -3.20 -3.26
N LEU A 13 -12.41 -2.86 -3.68
CA LEU A 13 -13.17 -3.62 -4.68
C LEU A 13 -12.85 -3.16 -6.10
N THR A 14 -11.56 -2.99 -6.42
CA THR A 14 -11.11 -2.54 -7.74
C THR A 14 -10.02 -3.44 -8.33
N PRO A 15 -9.93 -3.55 -9.67
CA PRO A 15 -8.85 -4.29 -10.32
C PRO A 15 -7.46 -3.77 -9.92
N ALA A 16 -7.33 -2.46 -9.72
CA ALA A 16 -6.08 -1.84 -9.29
C ALA A 16 -5.59 -2.38 -7.93
N TRP A 17 -6.50 -2.57 -6.97
CA TRP A 17 -6.17 -3.22 -5.70
C TRP A 17 -5.82 -4.70 -5.88
N GLY A 18 -6.58 -5.43 -6.70
CA GLY A 18 -6.31 -6.84 -6.99
C GLY A 18 -4.93 -7.07 -7.62
N GLU A 19 -4.52 -6.19 -8.54
CA GLU A 19 -3.19 -6.22 -9.17
C GLU A 19 -2.08 -5.94 -8.14
N VAL A 20 -2.24 -4.92 -7.27
CA VAL A 20 -1.28 -4.65 -6.18
C VAL A 20 -1.16 -5.82 -5.23
N LEU A 21 -2.30 -6.38 -4.79
CA LEU A 21 -2.32 -7.52 -3.89
C LEU A 21 -1.59 -8.72 -4.52
N ASN A 22 -1.91 -9.04 -5.78
CA ASN A 22 -1.26 -10.13 -6.50
C ASN A 22 0.25 -9.91 -6.64
N CYS A 23 0.69 -8.69 -6.97
CA CYS A 23 2.11 -8.38 -7.06
C CYS A 23 2.82 -8.62 -5.72
N LEU A 24 2.27 -8.05 -4.64
CA LEU A 24 2.89 -8.11 -3.32
C LEU A 24 2.90 -9.53 -2.73
N THR A 25 1.84 -10.32 -2.91
CA THR A 25 1.78 -11.68 -2.35
C THR A 25 2.60 -12.70 -3.12
N ASN A 26 2.97 -12.41 -4.37
CA ASN A 26 3.74 -13.32 -5.21
C ASN A 26 5.19 -12.84 -5.47
N ASP A 27 5.65 -11.83 -4.72
CA ASP A 27 6.98 -11.22 -4.89
C ASP A 27 7.26 -10.75 -6.33
N ILE A 28 6.22 -10.23 -7.00
CA ILE A 28 6.33 -9.68 -8.35
C ILE A 28 6.48 -8.15 -8.23
N PRO A 29 7.40 -7.53 -8.99
CA PRO A 29 7.56 -6.08 -9.01
C PRO A 29 6.24 -5.34 -9.31
N LEU A 30 5.96 -4.30 -8.53
CA LEU A 30 4.81 -3.43 -8.78
C LEU A 30 5.01 -2.62 -10.07
N PRO A 31 3.98 -2.53 -10.94
CA PRO A 31 4.01 -1.63 -12.08
C PRO A 31 4.31 -0.17 -11.68
N ALA A 32 5.13 0.53 -12.49
CA ALA A 32 5.58 1.89 -12.21
C ALA A 32 4.44 2.90 -11.96
N LYS A 33 3.23 2.64 -12.48
CA LYS A 33 2.03 3.46 -12.27
C LYS A 33 1.65 3.60 -10.79
N TYR A 34 2.02 2.62 -9.94
CA TYR A 34 1.76 2.63 -8.51
C TYR A 34 2.78 3.44 -7.71
N LYS A 35 3.82 3.97 -8.36
CA LYS A 35 4.84 4.84 -7.73
C LYS A 35 5.41 4.27 -6.43
N ASP A 36 5.59 2.95 -6.36
CA ASP A 36 6.11 2.29 -5.18
C ASP A 36 7.53 2.76 -4.86
N HIS A 37 7.75 3.21 -3.63
CA HIS A 37 9.06 3.68 -3.16
C HIS A 37 9.27 3.44 -1.68
N ALA A 38 10.52 3.24 -1.29
CA ALA A 38 10.89 3.10 0.12
C ALA A 38 10.77 4.44 0.84
N LEU A 39 10.16 4.43 2.03
CA LEU A 39 10.14 5.59 2.89
C LEU A 39 11.49 5.80 3.59
N THR A 40 11.77 7.05 3.94
CA THR A 40 13.03 7.48 4.54
C THR A 40 12.84 8.01 5.97
N GLY A 41 13.94 8.33 6.66
CA GLY A 41 13.91 8.88 8.03
C GLY A 41 13.31 7.90 9.04
N ASN A 42 12.38 8.39 9.87
CA ASN A 42 11.70 7.62 10.92
C ASN A 42 10.84 6.46 10.38
N HIS A 43 10.54 6.47 9.08
CA HIS A 43 9.74 5.44 8.41
C HIS A 43 10.61 4.47 7.59
N LYS A 44 11.92 4.42 7.86
CA LYS A 44 12.82 3.45 7.22
C LYS A 44 12.31 2.02 7.42
N GLY A 45 12.26 1.25 6.33
CA GLY A 45 11.75 -0.13 6.33
C GLY A 45 10.27 -0.24 5.95
N PHE A 46 9.57 0.88 5.80
CA PHE A 46 8.25 0.93 5.18
C PHE A 46 8.35 1.39 3.72
N ARG A 47 7.29 1.12 2.96
CA ARG A 47 7.12 1.49 1.56
C ARG A 47 5.79 2.20 1.37
N ASP A 48 5.78 3.15 0.44
CA ASP A 48 4.61 3.89 0.00
C ASP A 48 4.24 3.45 -1.42
N CYS A 49 3.00 2.98 -1.59
CA CYS A 49 2.43 2.56 -2.87
C CYS A 49 1.11 3.30 -3.14
N HIS A 50 1.05 4.04 -4.25
CA HIS A 50 -0.11 4.80 -4.70
C HIS A 50 -1.03 3.93 -5.56
N ILE A 51 -2.03 3.29 -4.95
CA ILE A 51 -3.02 2.47 -5.68
C ILE A 51 -3.90 3.34 -6.59
N LYS A 52 -4.21 4.56 -6.14
CA LYS A 52 -4.91 5.62 -6.89
C LYS A 52 -4.28 6.98 -6.54
N PRO A 53 -4.59 8.06 -7.27
CA PRO A 53 -4.08 9.40 -6.94
C PRO A 53 -4.29 9.83 -5.48
N ASP A 54 -5.40 9.43 -4.86
CA ASP A 54 -5.75 9.73 -3.47
C ASP A 54 -5.94 8.46 -2.61
N LEU A 55 -5.26 7.37 -2.96
CA LEU A 55 -5.28 6.13 -2.18
C LEU A 55 -3.89 5.52 -2.10
N VAL A 56 -3.33 5.55 -0.89
CA VAL A 56 -1.97 5.14 -0.58
C VAL A 56 -1.98 4.00 0.40
N LEU A 57 -1.19 2.98 0.09
CA LEU A 57 -0.87 1.86 0.95
C LEU A 57 0.52 2.06 1.55
N ILE A 58 0.61 2.08 2.87
CA ILE A 58 1.89 1.91 3.57
C ILE A 58 2.01 0.47 3.98
N TYR A 59 3.09 -0.16 3.52
CA TYR A 59 3.37 -1.56 3.82
C TYR A 59 4.84 -1.77 4.15
N ARG A 60 5.18 -2.95 4.65
CA ARG A 60 6.57 -3.41 4.79
C ARG A 60 6.65 -4.88 4.38
N VAL A 61 7.80 -5.27 3.87
CA VAL A 61 8.10 -6.67 3.56
C VAL A 61 9.01 -7.20 4.67
N GLN A 62 8.62 -8.33 5.27
CA GLN A 62 9.37 -9.01 6.32
C GLN A 62 9.54 -10.48 5.98
N SER A 63 10.76 -10.88 5.61
CA SER A 63 11.08 -12.23 5.15
C SER A 63 10.07 -12.68 4.08
N ASP A 64 9.14 -13.58 4.41
CA ASP A 64 8.16 -14.16 3.49
C ASP A 64 6.75 -13.57 3.66
N THR A 65 6.62 -12.44 4.36
CA THR A 65 5.33 -11.81 4.65
C THR A 65 5.29 -10.35 4.24
N VAL A 66 4.11 -9.90 3.81
CA VAL A 66 3.83 -8.49 3.54
C VAL A 66 2.85 -7.98 4.58
N ASP A 67 3.31 -7.04 5.40
CA ASP A 67 2.48 -6.38 6.39
C ASP A 67 1.86 -5.11 5.80
N PHE A 68 0.53 -5.08 5.71
CA PHE A 68 -0.20 -3.86 5.40
C PHE A 68 -0.41 -3.04 6.67
N VAL A 69 0.10 -1.80 6.69
CA VAL A 69 0.20 -0.98 7.89
C VAL A 69 -0.92 0.08 7.89
N ARG A 70 -0.97 0.90 6.85
CA ARG A 70 -1.96 1.98 6.68
C ARG A 70 -2.53 1.98 5.26
N LEU A 71 -3.77 2.45 5.12
CA LEU A 71 -4.43 2.67 3.85
C LEU A 71 -5.26 3.95 3.94
N GLY A 72 -5.18 4.86 2.99
CA GLY A 72 -5.99 6.09 3.00
C GLY A 72 -5.47 7.13 2.03
N SER A 73 -5.98 8.35 2.10
CA SER A 73 -5.39 9.49 1.38
C SER A 73 -3.98 9.80 1.91
N HIS A 74 -3.21 10.61 1.18
CA HIS A 74 -1.91 11.07 1.67
C HIS A 74 -2.01 11.78 3.02
N SER A 75 -2.99 12.68 3.20
CA SER A 75 -3.20 13.39 4.47
C SER A 75 -3.49 12.41 5.61
N GLU A 76 -4.41 11.47 5.41
CA GLU A 76 -4.80 10.52 6.47
C GLU A 76 -3.66 9.61 6.93
N VAL A 77 -2.71 9.33 6.04
CA VAL A 77 -1.62 8.40 6.28
C VAL A 77 -0.40 9.08 6.90
N PHE A 78 -0.13 10.34 6.54
CA PHE A 78 1.07 11.08 6.93
C PHE A 78 0.83 12.27 7.90
N ASP A 79 -0.43 12.60 8.23
CA ASP A 79 -0.76 13.50 9.35
C ASP A 79 -0.64 12.80 10.72
#